data_AF-A0A382JDM2-F1
#
_entry.id   AF-A0A382JDM2-F1
#
_cell.length_a   1.000
_cell.length_b   1.000
_cell.length_c   1.000
_cell.angle_alpha   90.00
_cell.angle_beta   90.00
_cell.angle_gamma   90.00
#
_symmetry.space_group_name_H-M   'P 1'
#
loop_
_entity.id
_entity.type
_entity.pdbx_description
1 polymer ?
#
loop_
_entity_poly.entity_id
_entity_poly.type
_entity_poly.pdbx_seq_one_letter_code
_entity_poly.pdbx_strand_id
1 'polypeptide(L)'
;MLQWLGEDFNSSIIFNDYLDDKLVSVEINLESNTKKIYHKPIYSMHQTGNLAISIDFERHHWCRRGYSYDGNFDENKNRKIVENDAIWLINLKLNSSKKIILLQDIININPLTNM
;
A
#
# COMPACT_ATOMS: atom_id res chain seq x y z
N MET A 1 3.97 -8.81 -0.56
CA MET A 1 5.12 -8.09 -1.14
C MET A 1 6.06 -7.73 0.00
N LEU A 2 7.31 -8.19 -0.05
CA LEU A 2 8.33 -7.95 0.99
C LEU A 2 9.42 -7.02 0.42
N GLN A 3 9.86 -6.06 1.21
CA GLN A 3 10.92 -5.10 0.86
C GLN A 3 11.86 -4.91 2.05
N TRP A 4 13.14 -4.68 1.78
CA TRP A 4 14.12 -4.26 2.78
C TRP A 4 13.91 -2.78 3.12
N LEU A 5 13.96 -2.44 4.41
CA LEU A 5 13.94 -1.05 4.87
C LEU A 5 15.34 -0.47 4.77
N GLY A 6 15.45 0.73 4.18
CA GLY A 6 16.70 1.48 4.14
C GLY A 6 16.94 2.29 5.42
N GLU A 7 18.13 2.89 5.58
CA GLU A 7 19.20 3.02 4.57
C GLU A 7 20.23 1.88 4.56
N ASP A 8 20.25 1.03 5.58
CA ASP A 8 21.22 -0.07 5.70
C ASP A 8 20.82 -1.30 4.85
N PHE A 9 19.52 -1.45 4.54
CA PHE A 9 18.96 -2.56 3.75
C PHE A 9 19.35 -3.95 4.27
N ASN A 10 19.51 -4.08 5.59
CA ASN A 10 20.05 -5.30 6.20
C ASN A 10 19.37 -5.68 7.51
N SER A 11 19.06 -4.72 8.38
CA SER A 11 18.51 -5.03 9.71
C SER A 11 17.00 -5.28 9.69
N SER A 12 16.27 -4.70 8.75
CA SER A 12 14.79 -4.62 8.83
C SER A 12 14.12 -4.90 7.48
N ILE A 13 13.01 -5.64 7.55
CA ILE A 13 12.13 -5.92 6.41
C ILE A 13 10.73 -5.40 6.70
N ILE A 14 10.00 -5.06 5.64
CA ILE A 14 8.58 -4.70 5.70
C ILE A 14 7.79 -5.51 4.67
N PHE A 15 6.63 -6.00 5.08
CA PHE A 15 5.72 -6.72 4.22
C PHE A 15 4.27 -6.39 4.57
N ASN A 16 3.35 -6.67 3.65
CA ASN A 16 1.92 -6.47 3.91
C ASN A 16 1.32 -7.71 4.55
N ASP A 17 0.34 -7.50 5.41
CA ASP A 17 -0.40 -8.54 6.11
C ASP A 17 -1.88 -8.15 6.28
N TYR A 18 -2.70 -9.09 6.74
CA TYR A 18 -4.09 -8.85 7.10
C TYR A 18 -4.29 -9.16 8.59
N LEU A 19 -4.56 -8.13 9.39
CA LEU A 19 -4.69 -8.22 10.84
C LEU A 19 -5.93 -7.44 11.31
N ASP A 20 -6.72 -8.05 12.19
CA ASP A 20 -7.93 -7.45 12.78
C ASP A 20 -8.85 -6.82 11.71
N ASP A 21 -9.15 -7.60 10.67
CA ASP A 21 -9.95 -7.23 9.51
C ASP A 21 -9.42 -6.04 8.67
N LYS A 22 -8.12 -5.73 8.81
CA LYS A 22 -7.48 -4.62 8.11
C LYS A 22 -6.23 -5.07 7.38
N LEU A 23 -6.08 -4.57 6.16
CA LEU A 23 -4.81 -4.63 5.45
C LEU A 23 -3.83 -3.66 6.12
N VAL A 24 -2.67 -4.19 6.50
CA VAL A 24 -1.62 -3.45 7.20
C VAL A 24 -0.28 -3.71 6.51
N SER A 25 0.76 -3.02 6.98
CA SER A 25 2.14 -3.46 6.77
C SER A 25 2.83 -3.71 8.10
N VAL A 26 3.69 -4.71 8.13
CA VAL A 26 4.43 -5.18 9.29
C VAL A 26 5.91 -5.03 8.98
N GLU A 27 6.59 -4.25 9.81
CA GLU A 27 8.04 -4.18 9.85
C GLU A 27 8.57 -5.13 10.92
N ILE A 28 9.62 -5.87 10.58
CA ILE A 28 10.36 -6.74 11.49
C ILE A 28 11.82 -6.34 11.44
N ASN A 29 12.40 -6.05 12.60
CA ASN A 29 13.84 -5.96 12.77
C ASN A 29 14.39 -7.36 13.09
N LEU A 30 15.28 -7.86 12.25
CA LEU A 30 15.78 -9.24 12.27
C LEU A 30 16.77 -9.49 13.41
N GLU A 31 17.45 -8.45 13.91
CA GLU A 31 18.41 -8.55 15.00
C GLU A 31 17.71 -8.61 16.37
N SER A 32 16.76 -7.70 16.59
CA SER A 32 16.04 -7.56 17.86
C SER A 32 14.74 -8.37 17.94
N ASN A 33 14.27 -8.95 16.83
CA ASN A 33 12.95 -9.58 16.68
C ASN A 33 11.77 -8.67 17.07
N THR A 34 11.96 -7.34 17.03
CA THR A 34 10.88 -6.38 17.29
C THR A 34 9.99 -6.23 16.06
N LYS A 35 8.69 -6.02 16.30
CA LYS A 35 7.69 -5.81 15.25
C LYS A 35 7.04 -4.45 15.39
N LYS A 36 6.77 -3.81 14.26
CA LYS A 36 5.99 -2.57 14.19
C LYS A 36 4.92 -2.69 13.11
N ILE A 37 3.71 -2.27 13.44
CA ILE A 37 2.55 -2.37 12.54
C ILE A 37 2.18 -0.96 12.06
N TYR A 38 1.95 -0.84 10.77
CA TYR A 38 1.53 0.38 10.10
C TYR A 38 0.11 0.24 9.59
N HIS A 39 -0.66 1.34 9.67
CA HIS A 39 -2.10 1.35 9.42
C HIS A 39 -2.51 1.04 7.97
N LYS A 40 -1.55 0.92 7.04
CA LYS A 40 -1.82 0.73 5.60
C LYS A 40 -0.76 -0.17 4.96
N PRO A 41 -1.15 -1.05 4.02
CA PRO A 41 -0.20 -1.82 3.23
C PRO A 41 0.62 -0.90 2.32
N ILE A 42 1.82 -1.33 1.98
CA ILE A 42 2.75 -0.62 1.09
C ILE A 42 2.84 -1.29 -0.28
N TYR A 43 3.01 -0.48 -1.32
CA TYR A 43 3.30 -0.94 -2.68
C TYR A 43 4.78 -0.75 -3.02
N SER A 44 5.40 0.36 -2.60
CA SER A 44 6.84 0.57 -2.81
C SER A 44 7.41 1.48 -1.73
N MET A 45 8.61 1.15 -1.26
CA MET A 45 9.36 1.90 -0.26
C MET A 45 10.29 2.92 -0.92
N HIS A 46 10.39 4.09 -0.30
CA HIS A 46 11.47 5.03 -0.60
C HIS A 46 12.79 4.54 0.02
N GLN A 47 13.91 4.83 -0.64
CA GLN A 47 15.25 4.36 -0.23
C GLN A 47 15.66 4.84 1.17
N THR A 48 15.17 6.00 1.61
CA THR A 48 15.44 6.52 2.97
C THR A 48 14.65 5.81 4.07
N GLY A 49 13.85 4.79 3.75
CA GLY A 49 13.11 3.97 4.71
C GLY A 49 11.92 4.64 5.42
N ASN A 50 11.67 5.94 5.17
CA ASN A 50 10.70 6.73 5.94
C ASN A 50 9.40 7.05 5.19
N LEU A 51 9.43 6.93 3.86
CA LEU A 51 8.29 7.18 2.99
C LEU A 51 7.98 5.93 2.18
N ALA A 52 6.72 5.74 1.87
CA ALA A 52 6.26 4.69 0.97
C ALA A 52 5.09 5.18 0.13
N ILE A 53 4.83 4.50 -0.98
CA ILE A 53 3.58 4.66 -1.72
C ILE A 53 2.68 3.45 -1.50
N SER A 54 1.38 3.70 -1.53
CA SER A 54 0.34 2.70 -1.39
C SER A 54 -0.80 2.98 -2.35
N ILE A 55 -1.59 1.95 -2.60
CA ILE A 55 -2.79 1.96 -3.43
C ILE A 55 -3.94 1.35 -2.63
N ASP A 56 -5.11 1.22 -3.23
CA ASP A 56 -6.21 0.49 -2.63
C ASP A 56 -6.02 -1.01 -2.90
N PHE A 57 -5.35 -1.68 -1.96
CA PHE A 57 -5.11 -3.12 -2.05
C PHE A 57 -6.39 -3.93 -1.98
N GLU A 58 -7.45 -3.40 -1.39
CA GLU A 58 -8.75 -4.05 -1.36
C GLU A 58 -9.34 -4.16 -2.77
N ARG A 59 -9.11 -3.17 -3.63
CA ARG A 59 -9.52 -3.24 -5.04
C ARG A 59 -8.79 -4.31 -5.84
N HIS A 60 -7.65 -4.81 -5.35
CA HIS A 60 -7.02 -5.96 -6.01
C HIS A 60 -7.91 -7.18 -5.92
N HIS A 61 -8.69 -7.36 -4.84
CA HIS A 61 -9.62 -8.48 -4.73
C HIS A 61 -10.62 -8.50 -5.89
N TRP A 62 -11.15 -7.32 -6.24
CA TRP A 62 -12.17 -7.17 -7.28
C TRP A 62 -11.58 -7.14 -8.70
N CYS A 63 -10.48 -6.41 -8.90
CA CYS A 63 -9.96 -6.14 -10.24
C CYS A 63 -8.78 -7.03 -10.63
N ARG A 64 -8.08 -7.64 -9.67
CA ARG A 64 -6.81 -8.39 -9.86
C ARG A 64 -6.65 -9.50 -8.82
N ARG A 65 -7.61 -10.43 -8.72
CA ARG A 65 -7.66 -11.45 -7.65
C ARG A 65 -6.37 -12.27 -7.47
N GLY A 66 -5.61 -12.50 -8.54
CA GLY A 66 -4.30 -13.18 -8.44
C GLY A 66 -3.21 -12.40 -7.68
N TYR A 67 -3.42 -11.11 -7.42
CA TYR A 67 -2.51 -10.21 -6.70
C TYR A 67 -3.11 -9.63 -5.42
N SER A 68 -4.27 -10.14 -4.98
CA SER A 68 -4.93 -9.69 -3.77
C SER A 68 -4.47 -10.46 -2.55
N TYR A 69 -4.49 -9.79 -1.40
CA TYR A 69 -4.65 -10.47 -0.11
C TYR A 69 -6.11 -10.87 0.00
N ASP A 70 -6.42 -12.04 0.56
CA ASP A 70 -7.81 -12.43 0.81
C ASP A 70 -8.28 -11.90 2.16
N GLY A 71 -9.57 -11.60 2.29
CA GLY A 71 -10.13 -10.95 3.47
C GLY A 71 -11.59 -10.56 3.25
N ASN A 72 -12.22 -10.01 4.30
CA ASN A 72 -13.57 -9.48 4.20
C ASN A 72 -13.51 -8.07 3.60
N PHE A 73 -13.88 -7.95 2.33
CA PHE A 73 -13.76 -6.70 1.58
C PHE A 73 -15.12 -6.18 1.13
N ASP A 74 -15.24 -4.87 1.09
CA ASP A 74 -16.41 -4.12 0.71
C ASP A 74 -16.77 -4.37 -0.76
N GLU A 75 -17.91 -5.03 -0.97
CA GLU A 75 -18.49 -5.29 -2.29
C GLU A 75 -18.75 -3.99 -3.07
N ASN A 76 -18.92 -2.86 -2.38
CA ASN A 76 -19.06 -1.58 -3.06
C ASN A 76 -17.81 -1.20 -3.86
N LYS A 77 -16.63 -1.75 -3.54
CA LYS A 77 -15.42 -1.49 -4.32
C LYS A 77 -15.35 -2.27 -5.64
N ASN A 78 -16.29 -3.19 -5.89
CA ASN A 78 -16.45 -3.89 -7.16
C ASN A 78 -17.14 -3.02 -8.22
N ARG A 79 -16.52 -1.88 -8.55
CA ARG A 79 -17.00 -0.95 -9.58
C ARG A 79 -15.83 -0.33 -10.34
N LYS A 80 -16.13 0.26 -11.50
CA LYS A 80 -15.12 0.87 -12.38
C LYS A 80 -14.35 1.98 -11.67
N ILE A 81 -15.08 2.90 -11.04
CA ILE A 81 -14.52 4.05 -10.33
C ILE A 81 -15.01 3.98 -8.88
N VAL A 82 -14.08 3.86 -7.95
CA VAL A 82 -14.35 3.97 -6.52
C VAL A 82 -14.03 5.41 -6.13
N GLU A 83 -15.04 6.12 -5.63
CA GLU A 83 -14.84 7.47 -5.14
C GLU A 83 -13.74 7.48 -4.07
N ASN A 84 -12.91 8.52 -4.07
CA ASN A 84 -11.84 8.69 -3.08
C ASN A 84 -10.67 7.67 -3.14
N ASP A 85 -10.70 6.73 -4.09
CA ASP A 85 -9.55 5.86 -4.39
C ASP A 85 -8.39 6.69 -4.95
N ALA A 86 -7.17 6.34 -4.53
CA ALA A 86 -6.01 7.17 -4.72
C ALA A 86 -4.71 6.37 -4.82
N ILE A 87 -3.63 7.09 -5.08
CA ILE A 87 -2.30 6.72 -4.65
C ILE A 87 -2.03 7.52 -3.38
N TRP A 88 -1.53 6.84 -2.34
CA TRP A 88 -1.22 7.43 -1.05
C TRP A 88 0.29 7.52 -0.86
N LEU A 89 0.76 8.65 -0.34
CA LEU A 89 2.06 8.77 0.30
C LEU A 89 1.90 8.39 1.77
N ILE A 90 2.68 7.43 2.23
CA ILE A 90 2.74 6.97 3.62
C ILE A 90 3.99 7.56 4.27
N ASN A 91 3.83 8.09 5.48
CA ASN A 91 4.91 8.47 6.37
C ASN A 91 4.99 7.46 7.52
N LEU A 92 6.08 6.68 7.55
CA LEU A 92 6.27 5.61 8.54
C LEU A 92 6.66 6.15 9.93
N LYS A 93 7.27 7.33 10.01
CA LYS A 93 7.57 7.99 11.29
C LYS A 93 6.28 8.39 12.02
N LEU A 94 5.33 8.96 11.28
CA LEU A 94 4.05 9.44 11.82
C LEU A 94 2.94 8.38 11.77
N ASN A 95 3.19 7.24 11.12
CA ASN A 95 2.17 6.23 10.79
C ASN A 95 0.91 6.86 10.18
N SER A 96 1.12 7.76 9.22
CA SER A 96 0.05 8.54 8.58
C SER A 96 0.08 8.38 7.07
N SER A 97 -1.04 8.61 6.39
CA SER A 97 -1.10 8.61 4.93
C SER A 97 -1.79 9.86 4.40
N LYS A 98 -1.36 10.29 3.21
CA LYS A 98 -1.92 11.42 2.48
C LYS A 98 -2.21 10.99 1.04
N LYS A 99 -3.41 11.27 0.53
CA LYS A 99 -3.72 11.10 -0.89
C LYS A 99 -2.85 12.07 -1.70
N ILE A 100 -2.14 11.55 -2.70
CA ILE A 100 -1.31 12.36 -3.59
C ILE A 100 -1.87 12.43 -5.01
N ILE A 101 -2.59 11.40 -5.45
CA ILE A 101 -3.23 11.35 -6.77
C ILE A 101 -4.55 10.61 -6.63
N LEU A 102 -5.70 11.21 -6.95
CA LEU A 102 -6.97 10.48 -6.99
C LEU A 102 -7.06 9.71 -8.31
N LEU A 103 -7.52 8.46 -8.28
CA LEU A 103 -7.63 7.66 -9.50
C LEU A 103 -8.69 8.21 -10.45
N GLN A 104 -9.76 8.83 -9.92
CA GLN A 104 -10.77 9.50 -10.75
C GLN A 104 -10.20 10.68 -11.54
N ASP A 105 -9.18 11.37 -10.99
CA ASP A 105 -8.55 12.50 -11.67
C ASP A 105 -7.68 12.01 -12.82
N ILE A 106 -7.04 10.84 -12.67
CA ILE A 106 -6.24 10.21 -13.74
C ILE A 106 -7.09 9.92 -14.97
N ILE A 107 -8.37 9.56 -14.81
CA ILE A 107 -9.26 9.29 -15.94
C ILE A 107 -9.48 10.53 -16.81
N ASN A 108 -9.43 11.72 -16.21
CA ASN A 108 -9.56 12.98 -16.93
C ASN A 108 -8.25 13.41 -17.61
N ILE A 109 -7.13 12.74 -17.29
CA ILE A 109 -5.85 12.94 -17.97
C ILE A 109 -5.91 12.10 -19.25
N ASN A 110 -6.07 12.74 -20.41
CA ASN A 110 -6.06 12.09 -21.73
C ASN A 110 -4.63 11.66 -22.13
N PRO A 111 -4.22 10.38 -21.98
CA PRO A 111 -2.93 9.91 -22.47
C PRO A 111 -3.07 9.46 -23.93
N LEU A 112 -1.94 9.24 -24.58
CA LEU A 112 -1.76 9.29 -26.04
C LEU A 112 -2.60 8.29 -26.86
N THR A 113 -2.86 8.63 -28.12
CA THR A 113 -3.57 7.79 -29.13
C THR A 113 -2.89 6.45 -29.45
N ASN A 114 -1.71 6.17 -28.90
CA ASN A 114 -0.92 4.96 -29.13
C ASN A 114 -0.48 4.25 -27.84
N MET A 115 -1.09 4.58 -26.69
CA MET A 115 -1.02 3.80 -25.44
C MET A 115 -2.42 3.41 -24.99
#